data_AF-A0A6A4D907-F1
#
_entry.id   AF-A0A6A4D907-F1
#
_cell.length_a   1.000
_cell.length_b   1.000
_cell.length_c   1.000
_cell.angle_alpha   90.00
_cell.angle_beta   90.00
_cell.angle_gamma   90.00
#
_symmetry.space_group_name_H-M   'P 1'
#
loop_
_entity.id
_entity.type
_entity.pdbx_description
1 polymer ?
#
loop_
_entity_poly.entity_id
_entity_poly.type
_entity_poly.pdbx_seq_one_letter_code
_entity_poly.pdbx_strand_id
1 'polypeptide(L)'
;MSYAAESTANKMAENMGLLGGLTVCNQNGYSPLHVVGDSEMIIQQQRTRQPPKAKHLTPLFWRCRRRLAVLQVLSWQHHLRAHNKMADSLANQAMDTRRSTQLRVDSDMLMAARWKRLDDLARGDVGHWILNNTDGDPTVAPVVDL
;
A
#
# COMPACT_ATOMS: atom_id res chain seq x y z
N MET A 1 -1.78 4.19 -31.57
CA MET A 1 -1.06 3.79 -30.34
C MET A 1 -2.09 3.36 -29.31
N SER A 2 -1.99 2.14 -28.78
CA SER A 2 -3.03 1.55 -27.92
C SER A 2 -2.79 1.91 -26.45
N TYR A 3 -3.60 2.83 -25.93
CA TYR A 3 -3.63 3.24 -24.51
C TYR A 3 -4.11 2.12 -23.55
N ALA A 4 -4.49 0.96 -24.06
CA ALA A 4 -5.01 -0.15 -23.27
C ALA A 4 -3.90 -0.96 -22.56
N ALA A 5 -2.69 -1.02 -23.12
CA ALA A 5 -1.61 -1.84 -22.57
C ALA A 5 -1.00 -1.22 -21.30
N GLU A 6 -0.72 0.08 -21.32
CA GLU A 6 -0.13 0.82 -20.20
C GLU A 6 -1.08 0.88 -19.01
N SER A 7 -2.36 1.15 -19.25
CA SER A 7 -3.38 1.15 -18.18
C SER A 7 -3.64 -0.23 -17.58
N THR A 8 -3.45 -1.31 -18.34
CA THR A 8 -3.61 -2.68 -17.82
C THR A 8 -2.41 -3.12 -16.99
N ALA A 9 -1.20 -2.83 -17.45
CA ALA A 9 0.02 -3.09 -16.70
C ALA A 9 0.04 -2.32 -15.37
N ASN A 10 -0.38 -1.05 -15.38
CA ASN A 10 -0.47 -0.23 -14.17
C ASN A 10 -1.47 -0.82 -13.17
N LYS A 11 -2.68 -1.18 -13.61
CA LYS A 11 -3.69 -1.80 -12.73
C LYS A 11 -3.25 -3.14 -12.15
N MET A 12 -2.50 -3.92 -12.92
CA MET A 12 -1.91 -5.16 -12.45
C MET A 12 -0.82 -4.89 -11.41
N ALA A 13 0.07 -3.92 -11.66
CA ALA A 13 1.13 -3.52 -10.73
C ALA A 13 0.56 -3.02 -9.41
N GLU A 14 -0.46 -2.16 -9.44
CA GLU A 14 -1.10 -1.64 -8.23
C GLU A 14 -1.77 -2.75 -7.40
N ASN A 15 -2.49 -3.68 -8.05
CA ASN A 15 -3.08 -4.83 -7.34
C ASN A 15 -2.01 -5.79 -6.79
N MET A 16 -0.89 -5.96 -7.49
CA MET A 16 0.24 -6.75 -7.00
C MET A 16 0.93 -6.06 -5.82
N GLY A 17 1.06 -4.73 -5.82
CA GLY A 17 1.55 -3.95 -4.70
C GLY A 17 0.69 -4.14 -3.45
N LEU A 18 -0.64 -4.04 -3.61
CA LEU A 18 -1.59 -4.34 -2.53
C LEU A 18 -1.42 -5.79 -2.02
N LEU A 19 -1.37 -6.78 -2.93
CA LEU A 19 -1.19 -8.19 -2.54
C LEU A 19 0.13 -8.41 -1.78
N GLY A 20 1.21 -7.77 -2.20
CA GLY A 20 2.52 -7.81 -1.57
C GLY A 20 2.45 -7.27 -0.14
N GLY A 21 1.91 -6.06 0.04
CA GLY A 21 1.72 -5.45 1.36
C GLY A 21 0.90 -6.34 2.30
N LEU A 22 -0.24 -6.86 1.82
CA LEU A 22 -1.08 -7.77 2.61
C LEU A 22 -0.37 -9.09 2.96
N THR A 23 0.50 -9.58 2.09
CA THR A 23 1.29 -10.78 2.38
C THR A 23 2.28 -10.52 3.52
N VAL A 24 2.94 -9.35 3.51
CA VAL A 24 3.84 -8.93 4.58
C VAL A 24 3.10 -8.74 5.90
N CYS A 25 1.95 -8.07 5.89
CA CYS A 25 1.13 -7.92 7.10
C CYS A 25 0.74 -9.27 7.69
N ASN A 26 0.32 -10.22 6.85
CA ASN A 26 -0.04 -11.57 7.29
C ASN A 26 1.15 -12.36 7.84
N GLN A 27 2.34 -12.20 7.27
CA GLN A 27 3.55 -12.87 7.76
C GLN A 27 4.01 -12.35 9.12
N ASN A 28 3.77 -11.07 9.41
CA ASN A 28 4.19 -10.43 10.66
C ASN A 28 3.05 -10.33 11.71
N GLY A 29 1.85 -10.81 11.39
CA GLY A 29 0.70 -10.74 12.31
C GLY A 29 0.13 -9.33 12.48
N TYR A 30 0.35 -8.41 11.52
CA TYR A 30 -0.21 -7.07 11.58
C TYR A 30 -1.71 -7.09 11.25
N SER A 31 -2.52 -6.91 12.29
CA SER A 31 -3.98 -6.85 12.24
C SER A 31 -4.46 -6.15 13.52
N PRO A 32 -5.50 -5.30 13.48
CA PRO A 32 -6.26 -4.90 12.29
C PRO A 32 -5.51 -3.89 11.41
N LEU A 33 -6.00 -3.63 10.19
CA LEU A 33 -5.32 -2.78 9.21
C LEU A 33 -6.16 -1.58 8.73
N HIS A 34 -5.51 -0.45 8.53
CA HIS A 34 -5.99 0.64 7.68
C HIS A 34 -5.27 0.58 6.33
N VAL A 35 -6.02 0.60 5.23
CA VAL A 35 -5.45 0.54 3.89
C VAL A 35 -5.59 1.89 3.20
N VAL A 36 -4.45 2.47 2.86
CA VAL A 36 -4.33 3.76 2.18
C VAL A 36 -3.69 3.56 0.82
N GLY A 37 -4.21 4.23 -0.21
CA GLY A 37 -3.62 4.21 -1.55
C GLY A 37 -4.11 5.36 -2.42
N ASP A 38 -3.40 5.61 -3.51
CA ASP A 38 -3.69 6.69 -4.46
C ASP A 38 -4.53 6.25 -5.67
N SER A 39 -4.76 4.95 -5.83
CA SER A 39 -5.67 4.38 -6.83
C SER A 39 -7.11 4.33 -6.31
N GLU A 40 -7.87 5.41 -6.54
CA GLU A 40 -9.29 5.51 -6.15
C GLU A 40 -10.09 4.32 -6.67
N MET A 41 -9.81 3.86 -7.89
CA MET A 41 -10.46 2.70 -8.49
C MET A 41 -10.24 1.43 -7.66
N ILE A 42 -9.00 1.13 -7.24
CA ILE A 42 -8.71 -0.08 -6.45
C ILE A 42 -9.30 0.04 -5.05
N ILE A 43 -9.16 1.20 -4.41
CA ILE A 43 -9.77 1.48 -3.11
C ILE A 43 -11.29 1.24 -3.19
N GLN A 44 -11.96 1.77 -4.21
CA GLN A 44 -13.40 1.61 -4.41
C GLN A 44 -13.79 0.15 -4.70
N GLN A 45 -13.03 -0.56 -5.53
CA GLN A 45 -13.27 -1.99 -5.82
C GLN A 45 -13.16 -2.84 -4.55
N GLN A 46 -12.14 -2.60 -3.73
CA GLN A 46 -11.94 -3.35 -2.49
C GLN A 46 -12.99 -3.00 -1.43
N ARG A 47 -13.36 -1.72 -1.33
CA ARG A 47 -14.43 -1.22 -0.43
C ARG A 47 -15.79 -1.79 -0.78
N THR A 48 -16.20 -1.71 -2.05
CA THR A 48 -17.52 -2.19 -2.52
C THR A 48 -17.54 -3.69 -2.83
N ARG A 49 -16.40 -4.37 -2.73
CA ARG A 49 -16.22 -5.80 -3.06
C ARG A 49 -16.59 -6.11 -4.52
N GLN A 50 -16.47 -5.13 -5.41
CA GLN A 50 -16.76 -5.30 -6.83
C GLN A 50 -15.47 -5.64 -7.58
N PRO A 51 -15.41 -6.81 -8.27
CA PRO A 51 -14.25 -7.17 -9.05
C PRO A 51 -14.08 -6.25 -10.26
N PRO A 52 -12.85 -6.08 -10.76
CA PRO A 52 -12.59 -5.31 -11.98
C PRO A 52 -13.31 -5.93 -13.19
N LYS A 53 -13.78 -5.07 -14.10
CA LYS A 53 -14.41 -5.48 -15.37
C LYS A 53 -13.48 -6.33 -16.24
N ALA A 54 -12.17 -6.10 -16.15
CA ALA A 54 -11.16 -6.87 -16.84
C ALA A 54 -11.03 -8.26 -16.21
N LYS A 55 -11.55 -9.29 -16.88
CA LYS A 55 -11.63 -10.68 -16.39
C LYS A 55 -10.29 -11.27 -15.94
N HIS A 56 -9.18 -10.87 -16.57
CA HIS A 56 -7.84 -11.35 -16.20
C HIS A 56 -7.33 -10.78 -14.86
N LEU A 57 -7.89 -9.67 -14.37
CA LEU A 57 -7.57 -9.09 -13.05
C LEU A 57 -8.45 -9.66 -11.93
N THR A 58 -9.58 -10.29 -12.26
CA THR A 58 -10.51 -10.87 -11.29
C THR A 58 -9.85 -11.90 -10.36
N PRO A 59 -9.00 -12.84 -10.84
CA PRO A 59 -8.31 -13.77 -9.94
C PRO A 59 -7.40 -13.07 -8.92
N LEU A 60 -6.72 -11.99 -9.33
CA LEU A 60 -5.84 -11.21 -8.47
C LEU A 60 -6.65 -10.45 -7.41
N PHE A 61 -7.75 -9.83 -7.79
CA PHE A 61 -8.69 -9.20 -6.87
C PHE A 61 -9.13 -10.17 -5.76
N TRP A 62 -9.55 -11.39 -6.13
CA TRP A 62 -9.98 -12.39 -5.15
C TRP A 62 -8.85 -12.89 -4.25
N ARG A 63 -7.60 -12.93 -4.74
CA ARG A 63 -6.43 -13.24 -3.89
C ARG A 63 -6.25 -12.18 -2.81
N CYS A 64 -6.33 -10.88 -3.16
CA CYS A 64 -6.28 -9.80 -2.19
C CYS A 64 -7.42 -9.93 -1.16
N ARG A 65 -8.66 -10.14 -1.64
CA ARG A 65 -9.85 -10.28 -0.78
C ARG A 65 -9.73 -11.39 0.26
N ARG A 66 -9.17 -12.55 -0.10
CA ARG A 66 -8.96 -13.64 0.85
C ARG A 66 -8.02 -13.24 2.00
N ARG A 67 -6.95 -12.49 1.71
CA ARG A 67 -6.03 -12.00 2.75
C ARG A 67 -6.68 -10.92 3.61
N LEU A 68 -7.42 -10.01 2.98
CA LEU A 68 -8.13 -8.93 3.67
C LEU A 68 -9.16 -9.45 4.69
N ALA A 69 -9.77 -10.61 4.41
CA ALA A 69 -10.69 -11.26 5.35
C ALA A 69 -10.00 -11.75 6.63
N VAL A 70 -8.73 -12.16 6.54
CA VAL A 70 -7.93 -12.62 7.70
C VAL A 70 -7.39 -11.43 8.49
N LEU A 71 -6.99 -10.36 7.81
CA LEU A 71 -6.27 -9.21 8.39
C LEU A 71 -7.17 -8.12 9.00
N GLN A 72 -8.50 -8.30 8.96
CA GLN A 72 -9.49 -7.37 9.52
C GLN A 72 -9.24 -5.89 9.15
N VAL A 73 -9.57 -5.53 7.90
CA VAL A 73 -9.42 -4.14 7.45
C VAL A 73 -10.53 -3.24 8.02
N LEU A 74 -10.11 -2.22 8.76
CA LEU A 74 -10.99 -1.24 9.41
C LEU A 74 -11.42 -0.13 8.44
N SER A 75 -10.47 0.40 7.65
CA SER A 75 -10.77 1.47 6.71
C SER A 75 -10.08 1.32 5.36
N TRP A 76 -10.74 1.86 4.34
CA TRP A 76 -10.24 2.01 2.97
C TRP A 76 -10.22 3.49 2.65
N GLN A 77 -9.03 4.05 2.48
CA GLN A 77 -8.88 5.48 2.26
C GLN A 77 -8.10 5.78 1.00
N HIS A 78 -8.67 6.68 0.21
CA HIS A 78 -7.99 7.24 -0.93
C HIS A 78 -7.22 8.48 -0.49
N HIS A 79 -5.92 8.50 -0.76
CA HIS A 79 -5.07 9.66 -0.53
C HIS A 79 -4.57 10.20 -1.87
N LEU A 80 -4.49 11.52 -1.98
CA LEU A 80 -3.83 12.15 -3.13
C LEU A 80 -2.35 11.72 -3.15
N ARG A 81 -1.80 11.51 -4.35
CA ARG A 81 -0.44 11.01 -4.58
C ARG A 81 0.66 11.79 -3.84
N ALA A 82 0.40 13.07 -3.52
CA ALA A 82 1.27 13.91 -2.71
C ALA A 82 1.52 13.39 -1.27
N HIS A 83 0.67 12.49 -0.78
CA HIS A 83 0.72 11.86 0.56
C HIS A 83 0.84 10.33 0.49
N ASN A 84 1.36 9.82 -0.64
CA ASN A 84 1.73 8.42 -0.86
C ASN A 84 3.10 8.32 -1.53
N LYS A 85 4.00 9.25 -1.17
CA LYS A 85 5.28 9.46 -1.85
C LYS A 85 6.25 8.32 -1.63
N MET A 86 6.21 7.65 -0.48
CA MET A 86 7.05 6.49 -0.23
C MET A 86 6.69 5.33 -1.16
N ALA A 87 5.41 4.97 -1.26
CA ALA A 87 4.96 3.91 -2.14
C ALA A 87 5.23 4.25 -3.62
N ASP A 88 5.00 5.51 -4.01
CA ASP A 88 5.32 6.00 -5.35
C ASP A 88 6.83 5.88 -5.65
N SER A 89 7.69 6.28 -4.71
CA SER A 89 9.15 6.18 -4.88
C SER A 89 9.61 4.73 -5.06
N LEU A 90 9.04 3.78 -4.30
CA LEU A 90 9.36 2.36 -4.44
C LEU A 90 8.85 1.79 -5.77
N ALA A 91 7.66 2.19 -6.20
CA ALA A 91 7.11 1.78 -7.50
C ALA A 91 7.97 2.29 -8.66
N ASN A 92 8.35 3.57 -8.64
CA ASN A 92 9.23 4.17 -9.65
C ASN A 92 10.60 3.47 -9.68
N GLN A 93 11.18 3.18 -8.51
CA GLN A 93 12.44 2.46 -8.45
C GLN A 93 12.34 1.04 -9.06
N ALA A 94 11.23 0.33 -8.83
CA ALA A 94 10.99 -0.98 -9.43
C ALA A 94 10.82 -0.89 -10.96
N MET A 95 10.17 0.18 -11.46
CA MET A 95 10.03 0.44 -12.90
C MET A 95 11.38 0.75 -13.55
N ASP A 96 12.17 1.64 -12.95
CA ASP A 96 13.48 2.05 -13.46
C ASP A 96 14.46 0.88 -13.51
N THR A 97 14.48 0.06 -12.45
CA THR A 97 15.37 -1.10 -12.36
C THR A 97 14.83 -2.34 -13.08
N ARG A 98 13.54 -2.33 -13.46
CA ARG A 98 12.78 -3.49 -13.95
C ARG A 98 12.90 -4.72 -13.04
N ARG A 99 13.09 -4.52 -11.74
CA ARG A 99 13.28 -5.56 -10.74
C ARG A 99 12.33 -5.35 -9.57
N SER A 100 11.53 -6.37 -9.28
CA SER A 100 10.77 -6.44 -8.03
C SER A 100 11.74 -6.79 -6.90
N THR A 101 11.87 -5.88 -5.94
CA THR A 101 12.71 -6.08 -4.75
C THR A 101 11.83 -5.98 -3.53
N GLN A 102 11.93 -6.95 -2.63
CA GLN A 102 11.35 -6.88 -1.30
C GLN A 102 12.51 -6.88 -0.31
N LEU A 103 12.54 -5.89 0.57
CA LEU A 103 13.63 -5.72 1.50
C LEU A 103 13.08 -5.47 2.89
N ARG A 104 13.62 -6.21 3.87
CA ARG A 104 13.46 -5.90 5.28
C ARG A 104 14.60 -4.98 5.65
N VAL A 105 14.29 -3.74 5.99
CA VAL A 105 15.30 -2.78 6.44
C VAL A 105 15.51 -2.99 7.94
N ASP A 106 16.75 -3.15 8.38
CA ASP A 106 17.16 -3.07 9.78
C ASP A 106 17.74 -1.68 10.08
N SER A 107 18.04 -1.40 11.36
CA SER A 107 18.54 -0.10 11.81
C SER A 107 19.83 0.30 11.08
N ASP A 108 20.75 -0.64 10.84
CA ASP A 108 22.01 -0.37 10.15
C ASP A 108 21.81 0.00 8.67
N MET A 109 20.83 -0.65 8.02
CA MET A 109 20.50 -0.39 6.63
C MET A 109 19.69 0.90 6.44
N LEU A 110 18.88 1.30 7.42
CA LEU A 110 18.21 2.61 7.43
C LEU A 110 19.22 3.77 7.46
N MET A 111 20.39 3.55 8.06
CA MET A 111 21.46 4.57 8.11
C MET A 111 22.18 4.76 6.77
N ALA A 112 22.01 3.85 5.80
CA ALA A 112 22.49 4.09 4.45
C ALA A 112 21.65 5.20 3.78
N ALA A 113 22.32 6.22 3.23
CA ALA A 113 21.68 7.42 2.67
C ALA A 113 20.55 7.15 1.67
N ARG A 114 20.61 6.00 0.98
CA ARG A 114 19.57 5.54 0.05
C ARG A 114 18.22 5.28 0.73
N TRP A 115 18.21 4.72 1.94
CA TRP A 115 16.98 4.31 2.62
C TRP A 115 16.44 5.38 3.56
N LYS A 116 17.32 6.24 4.07
CA LYS A 116 16.92 7.41 4.88
C LYS A 116 15.83 8.25 4.22
N ARG A 117 15.97 8.55 2.93
CA ARG A 117 14.96 9.32 2.18
C ARG A 117 13.60 8.61 2.14
N LEU A 118 13.59 7.28 2.00
CA LEU A 118 12.35 6.51 1.97
C LEU A 118 11.70 6.45 3.35
N ASP A 119 12.50 6.38 4.41
CA ASP A 119 12.02 6.47 5.80
C ASP A 119 11.38 7.83 6.09
N ASP A 120 12.02 8.94 5.68
CA ASP A 120 11.48 10.29 5.84
C ASP A 120 10.11 10.43 5.12
N LEU A 121 10.01 9.88 3.90
CA LEU A 121 8.75 9.86 3.16
C LEU A 121 7.69 9.00 3.86
N ALA A 122 8.06 7.82 4.38
CA ALA A 122 7.15 6.95 5.12
C ALA A 122 6.59 7.66 6.35
N ARG A 123 7.46 8.29 7.15
CA ARG A 123 7.06 9.06 8.33
C ARG A 123 6.14 10.21 7.97
N GLY A 124 6.43 10.92 6.87
CA GLY A 124 5.58 12.01 6.38
C GLY A 124 4.19 11.53 5.93
N ASP A 125 4.13 10.47 5.14
CA ASP A 125 2.86 9.90 4.64
C ASP A 125 1.99 9.37 5.81
N VAL A 126 2.60 8.64 6.75
CA VAL A 126 1.92 8.11 7.94
C VAL A 126 1.49 9.24 8.89
N GLY A 127 2.38 10.21 9.16
CA GLY A 127 2.06 11.35 10.01
C GLY A 127 0.89 12.17 9.47
N HIS A 128 0.87 12.41 8.15
CA HIS A 128 -0.26 13.06 7.50
C HIS A 128 -1.55 12.24 7.62
N TRP A 129 -1.47 10.91 7.51
CA TRP A 129 -2.63 10.04 7.72
C TRP A 129 -3.17 10.16 9.16
N ILE A 130 -2.31 10.06 10.17
CA ILE A 130 -2.69 10.14 11.59
C ILE A 130 -3.37 11.48 11.90
N LEU A 131 -2.81 12.60 11.45
CA LEU A 131 -3.36 13.94 11.71
C LEU A 131 -4.76 14.14 11.13
N ASN A 132 -5.08 13.44 10.04
CA ASN A 132 -6.36 13.57 9.35
C ASN A 132 -7.34 12.44 9.65
N ASN A 133 -6.91 11.40 10.37
CA ASN A 133 -7.69 10.20 10.66
C ASN A 133 -7.46 9.74 12.10
N THR A 134 -7.55 10.65 13.07
CA THR A 134 -7.67 10.28 14.48
C THR A 134 -8.94 9.44 14.63
N ASP A 135 -8.80 8.12 14.64
CA ASP A 135 -9.91 7.23 14.98
C ASP A 135 -10.46 7.65 16.35
N GLY A 136 -11.79 7.67 16.46
CA GLY A 136 -12.53 8.22 17.58
C GLY A 136 -12.43 7.41 18.87
N ASP A 137 -11.26 7.35 19.49
CA ASP A 137 -11.09 7.01 20.91
C ASP A 137 -9.82 7.70 21.49
N PRO A 138 -9.96 8.66 22.42
CA PRO A 138 -8.83 9.41 23.00
C PRO A 138 -7.96 8.60 23.98
N THR A 139 -8.16 7.29 24.15
CA THR A 139 -7.49 6.50 25.20
C THR A 139 -6.30 5.64 24.74
N VAL A 140 -6.06 5.49 23.43
CA VAL A 140 -4.91 4.71 22.93
C VAL A 140 -3.85 5.67 22.41
N ALA A 141 -2.88 6.00 23.26
CA ALA A 141 -1.71 6.77 22.86
C ALA A 141 -0.96 6.06 21.72
N PRO A 142 -0.45 6.78 20.71
CA PRO A 142 0.37 6.17 19.69
C PRO A 142 1.69 5.72 20.33
N VAL A 143 1.91 4.41 20.39
CA VAL A 143 3.24 3.85 20.66
C VAL A 143 4.07 4.10 19.41
N VAL A 144 4.78 5.22 19.40
CA VAL A 144 5.78 5.54 18.39
C VAL A 144 7.13 5.10 18.93
N ASP A 145 7.43 3.81 18.83
CA ASP A 145 8.81 3.33 18.93
C ASP A 145 9.27 2.95 17.52
N LEU A 146 10.12 3.81 16.95
CA LEU A 146 10.94 3.58 15.77
C LEU A 146 12.40 3.66 16.17
#